data_AF-A0A1M6XRA7-F1
#
_entry.id   AF-A0A1M6XRA7-F1
#
_cell.length_a   1.000
_cell.length_b   1.000
_cell.length_c   1.000
_cell.angle_alpha   90.00
_cell.angle_beta   90.00
_cell.angle_gamma   90.00
#
_symmetry.space_group_name_H-M   'P 1'
#
loop_
_entity.id
_entity.type
_entity.pdbx_description
1 polymer ?
#
loop_
_entity_poly.entity_id
_entity_poly.type
_entity_poly.pdbx_seq_one_letter_code
_entity_poly.pdbx_strand_id
1 'polypeptide(L)' 'MMGGGYGMGGGGFLFLVVMAVLVVVPFWRLLPKFGIPSWVALVSIIPLGALILLWVMAFRDKIDGGRA' A
#
# COMPACT_ATOMS: atom_id res chain seq x y z
N MET A 1 -12.79 -25.36 18.15
CA MET A 1 -11.59 -24.79 17.48
C MET A 1 -11.65 -25.19 16.01
N MET A 2 -12.15 -24.32 15.14
CA MET A 2 -12.17 -24.58 13.69
C MET A 2 -11.01 -23.82 13.04
N GLY A 3 -9.85 -24.46 12.99
CA GLY A 3 -8.75 -24.03 12.13
C GLY A 3 -9.09 -24.45 10.71
N GLY A 4 -9.69 -23.55 9.94
CA GLY A 4 -9.91 -23.75 8.51
C GLY A 4 -8.57 -23.93 7.83
N GLY A 5 -8.35 -25.10 7.23
CA GLY A 5 -7.13 -25.40 6.49
C GLY A 5 -6.94 -24.40 5.35
N TYR A 6 -6.02 -23.45 5.55
CA TYR A 6 -5.39 -22.71 4.45
C TYR A 6 -4.47 -23.70 3.76
N GLY A 7 -5.05 -24.56 2.93
CA GLY A 7 -4.28 -25.43 2.05
C GLY A 7 -3.33 -24.56 1.24
N MET A 8 -2.03 -24.84 1.35
CA MET A 8 -1.02 -24.36 0.42
C MET A 8 -1.29 -24.96 -0.97
N GLY A 9 -2.31 -24.46 -1.66
CA GLY A 9 -2.71 -24.83 -3.01
C GLY A 9 -3.61 -23.73 -3.58
N GLY A 10 -3.43 -23.40 -4.87
CA GLY A 10 -4.26 -22.52 -5.72
C GLY A 10 -4.96 -21.31 -5.08
N GLY A 11 -5.96 -21.56 -4.24
CA GLY A 11 -6.71 -20.55 -3.49
C GLY A 11 -5.86 -19.69 -2.55
N GLY A 12 -4.80 -20.23 -1.94
CA GLY A 12 -3.91 -19.44 -1.08
C GLY A 12 -3.15 -18.34 -1.85
N PHE A 13 -2.66 -18.67 -3.05
CA PHE A 13 -1.97 -17.71 -3.91
C PHE A 13 -2.92 -16.67 -4.49
N LEU A 14 -4.11 -17.09 -4.94
CA LEU A 14 -5.15 -16.15 -5.40
C LEU A 14 -5.56 -15.17 -4.29
N PHE A 15 -5.70 -15.65 -3.05
CA PHE A 15 -5.97 -14.80 -1.90
C PHE A 15 -4.87 -13.74 -1.69
N LEU A 16 -3.60 -14.14 -1.76
CA LEU A 16 -2.47 -13.20 -1.63
C LEU A 16 -2.47 -12.13 -2.73
N VAL A 17 -2.74 -12.52 -3.97
CA VAL A 17 -2.82 -11.57 -5.09
C VAL A 17 -3.97 -10.58 -4.89
N VAL A 18 -5.15 -11.06 -4.50
CA VAL A 18 -6.31 -10.19 -4.21
C VAL A 18 -5.97 -9.21 -3.08
N MET A 19 -5.35 -9.69 -1.99
CA MET A 19 -4.93 -8.84 -0.88
C MET A 19 -3.89 -7.80 -1.32
N ALA A 20 -2.89 -8.19 -2.12
CA ALA A 20 -1.90 -7.26 -2.66
C ALA A 20 -2.56 -6.16 -3.51
N VAL A 21 -3.53 -6.51 -4.36
CA VAL A 21 -4.28 -5.54 -5.17
C VAL A 21 -5.09 -4.58 -4.28
N LEU A 22 -5.79 -5.11 -3.28
CA LEU A 22 -6.57 -4.29 -2.34
C LEU A 22 -5.70 -3.28 -1.58
N VAL A 23 -4.45 -3.61 -1.29
CA VAL A 23 -3.49 -2.70 -0.65
C VAL A 23 -2.89 -1.72 -1.66
N VAL A 24 -2.41 -2.18 -2.82
CA VAL A 24 -1.67 -1.33 -3.77
C VAL A 24 -2.56 -0.31 -4.49
N VAL A 25 -3.78 -0.70 -4.87
CA VAL A 25 -4.66 0.16 -5.68
C VAL A 25 -5.00 1.50 -5.01
N PRO A 26 -5.36 1.55 -3.71
CA PRO A 26 -5.52 2.80 -2.99
C PRO A 26 -4.29 3.71 -3.08
N PHE A 27 -3.09 3.17 -2.84
CA PHE A 27 -1.85 3.95 -2.93
C PHE A 27 -1.59 4.42 -4.36
N TRP A 28 -1.88 3.59 -5.37
CA TRP A 28 -1.72 3.97 -6.76
C TRP A 28 -2.59 5.19 -7.14
N ARG A 29 -3.79 5.28 -6.58
CA ARG A 29 -4.68 6.45 -6.76
C ARG A 29 -4.32 7.64 -5.86
N LEU A 30 -3.71 7.40 -4.71
CA LEU A 30 -3.39 8.41 -3.72
C LEU A 30 -2.08 9.14 -4.05
N LEU A 31 -1.02 8.39 -4.38
CA LEU A 31 0.33 8.91 -4.59
C LEU A 31 0.42 10.03 -5.63
N PRO A 32 -0.28 9.99 -6.79
CA PRO A 32 -0.23 11.07 -7.80
C PRO A 32 -0.91 12.37 -7.38
N LYS A 33 -1.73 12.36 -6.31
CA LYS A 33 -2.32 13.58 -5.74
C LYS A 33 -1.30 14.35 -4.90
N PHE A 34 -0.35 13.62 -4.35
CA PHE A 34 0.92 14.13 -3.88
C PHE A 34 1.87 14.11 -5.10
N GLY A 35 3.05 14.66 -5.17
CA GLY A 35 3.85 14.65 -6.42
C GLY A 35 4.50 13.30 -6.74
N ILE A 36 3.96 12.17 -6.25
CA ILE A 36 4.68 10.91 -6.15
C ILE A 36 4.35 9.99 -7.33
N PRO A 37 5.34 9.40 -8.01
CA PRO A 37 5.10 8.46 -9.10
C PRO A 37 4.26 7.26 -8.67
N SER A 38 3.26 6.94 -9.49
CA SER A 38 2.31 5.83 -9.29
C SER A 38 2.95 4.47 -9.00
N TRP A 39 4.07 4.13 -9.65
CA TRP A 39 4.74 2.83 -9.49
C TRP A 39 5.29 2.61 -8.07
N VAL A 40 5.52 3.70 -7.32
CA VAL A 40 5.96 3.64 -5.92
C VAL A 40 4.89 2.99 -5.03
N ALA A 41 3.64 2.90 -5.47
CA ALA A 41 2.57 2.20 -4.75
C ALA A 41 2.90 0.72 -4.48
N LEU A 42 3.76 0.08 -5.27
CA LEU A 42 4.20 -1.29 -5.04
C LEU A 42 4.93 -1.47 -3.70
N VAL A 43 5.60 -0.42 -3.20
CA VAL A 43 6.27 -0.44 -1.90
C VAL A 43 5.28 -0.66 -0.75
N SER A 44 3.99 -0.31 -0.94
CA SER A 44 2.93 -0.53 0.05
C SER A 44 2.58 -1.99 0.31
N ILE A 45 3.04 -2.92 -0.54
CA ILE A 45 2.89 -4.37 -0.30
C ILE A 45 3.56 -4.77 1.02
N ILE A 46 4.66 -4.09 1.37
CA ILE A 46 5.35 -4.28 2.65
C ILE A 46 4.71 -3.32 3.66
N PRO A 47 4.24 -3.79 4.84
CA PRO A 47 3.57 -2.93 5.82
C PRO A 47 4.39 -1.68 6.23
N LEU A 48 5.70 -1.83 6.39
CA LEU A 48 6.60 -0.71 6.68
C LEU A 48 6.71 0.26 5.50
N GLY A 49 6.70 -0.23 4.27
CA GLY A 49 6.68 0.60 3.07
C GLY A 49 5.39 1.42 2.98
N ALA A 50 4.24 0.82 3.27
CA ALA A 50 2.97 1.53 3.37
C ALA A 50 3.02 2.62 4.45
N LEU A 51 3.57 2.31 5.64
CA LEU A 51 3.72 3.27 6.73
C LEU A 51 4.60 4.47 6.34
N ILE A 52 5.73 4.22 5.68
CA ILE A 52 6.63 5.28 5.19
C ILE A 52 5.91 6.16 4.16
N LEU A 53 5.21 5.56 3.20
CA LEU A 53 4.47 6.31 2.19
C LEU A 53 3.39 7.19 2.83
N LEU A 54 2.65 6.66 3.80
CA LEU A 54 1.67 7.43 4.55
C LEU A 54 2.32 8.57 5.32
N TRP A 55 3.46 8.33 5.97
CA TRP A 55 4.21 9.35 6.69
C TRP A 55 4.65 10.49 5.78
N VAL A 56 5.27 10.16 4.64
CA VAL A 56 5.71 11.16 3.65
C VAL A 56 4.52 11.98 3.14
N MET A 57 3.38 11.35 2.84
CA MET A 57 2.17 12.06 2.39
C MET A 57 1.57 12.93 3.50
N ALA A 58 1.53 12.44 4.73
CA ALA A 58 0.94 13.13 5.88
C ALA A 58 1.72 14.38 6.29
N PHE A 59 3.04 14.40 6.08
CA PHE A 59 3.91 15.53 6.43
C PHE A 59 4.42 16.30 5.22
N ARG A 60 3.84 16.08 4.04
CA ARG A 60 4.32 16.67 2.79
C ARG A 60 4.27 18.19 2.77
N ASP A 61 3.21 18.76 3.33
CA ASP A 61 3.02 20.20 3.55
C ASP A 61 4.16 20.83 4.37
N LYS A 62 4.70 20.09 5.35
CA LYS A 62 5.84 20.53 6.18
C LYS A 62 7.19 20.34 5.49
N ILE A 63 7.30 19.36 4.59
CA ILE A 63 8.53 19.07 3.82
C ILE A 63 8.71 20.06 2.66
N ASP A 64 7.62 20.40 1.95
CA ASP A 64 7.64 21.27 0.77
C ASP A 64 7.72 22.79 1.12
N GLY A 65 7.89 23.14 2.40
CA GLY A 65 8.20 24.51 2.83
C GLY A 65 7.00 25.43 3.08
N GLY A 66 5.89 24.90 3.64
CA GLY A 66 4.90 25.71 4.36
C GLY A 66 4.24 26.84 3.56
N ARG A 67 3.64 26.54 2.41
CA ARG A 67 2.66 27.44 1.79
C ARG A 67 1.24 26.95 2.10
N ALA A 68 0.74 27.41 3.25
CA ALA A 68 -0.70 27.51 3.50
C ALA A 68 -1.29 28.67 2.68
#